data_AF-A0A8X8WCS1-F1
#
_entry.id   AF-A0A8X8WCS1-F1
#
_cell.length_a   1.000
_cell.length_b   1.000
_cell.length_c   1.000
_cell.angle_alpha   90.00
_cell.angle_beta   90.00
_cell.angle_gamma   90.00
#
_symmetry.space_group_name_H-M   'P 1'
#
loop_
_entity.id
_entity.type
_entity.pdbx_description
1 polymer ?
#
loop_
_entity_poly.entity_id
_entity_poly.type
_entity_poly.pdbx_seq_one_letter_code
_entity_poly.pdbx_strand_id
1 'polypeptide(L)'
;MEFHQLAGKLEKDEDGVFKVVYDDDMEGVEVAEAVDVAELTAEEGFSRFKELLPYNGVLNLEGLQRPLLAVQITKLKDGLAMGLAFNHAIIDGTSMWHFMSSWAAICNGYSSVPVPPFLERTKARNTRVKLDLSQPSDAPEHANSASNGLALRGQVFKFSASAIERIKTNANANANATATATAGPFSTFQSLSAHVWQAVTRARELGPTDYTVFMVFADCRKRVDPPMPESYFGNLIQAIFRVSGAGLILSNPTEFGAGLIREAIESHNAEAIEKRNEEWCGDQFGS
;
A
#
# COMPACT_ATOMS: atom_id res chain seq x y z
N MET A 1 26.54 -1.50 -1.41
CA MET A 1 25.35 -0.67 -1.11
C MET A 1 24.20 -1.58 -0.69
N GLU A 2 23.66 -1.42 0.51
CA GLU A 2 22.73 -2.39 1.09
C GLU A 2 21.34 -2.42 0.42
N PHE A 3 20.88 -1.27 -0.08
CA PHE A 3 19.59 -1.13 -0.79
C PHE A 3 19.76 -1.00 -2.31
N HIS A 4 20.77 -1.67 -2.89
CA HIS A 4 21.15 -1.53 -4.31
C HIS A 4 20.01 -1.79 -5.31
N GLN A 5 19.02 -2.63 -4.95
CA GLN A 5 17.87 -2.92 -5.82
C GLN A 5 17.06 -1.67 -6.17
N LEU A 6 17.10 -0.61 -5.35
CA LEU A 6 16.40 0.64 -5.61
C LEU A 6 17.05 1.46 -6.74
N ALA A 7 18.36 1.31 -6.93
CA ALA A 7 19.11 1.98 -7.99
C ALA A 7 18.98 1.29 -9.35
N GLY A 8 18.46 0.06 -9.36
CA GLY A 8 18.36 -0.77 -10.56
C GLY A 8 17.19 -0.41 -11.47
N LYS A 9 16.95 -1.29 -12.43
CA LYS A 9 15.82 -1.31 -13.36
C LYS A 9 15.20 -2.71 -13.42
N LEU A 10 13.98 -2.80 -13.89
CA LEU A 10 13.35 -4.08 -14.22
C LEU A 10 13.91 -4.61 -15.54
N GLU A 11 14.08 -5.92 -15.62
CA GLU A 11 14.39 -6.64 -16.86
C GLU A 11 13.64 -7.97 -16.84
N LYS A 12 13.35 -8.54 -18.02
CA LYS A 12 12.90 -9.93 -18.13
C LYS A 12 14.11 -10.83 -18.38
N ASP A 13 14.22 -11.93 -17.64
CA ASP A 13 15.18 -12.97 -17.96
C ASP A 13 14.73 -13.83 -19.17
N GLU A 14 15.53 -14.84 -19.51
CA GLU A 14 15.30 -15.73 -20.65
C GLU A 14 13.95 -16.48 -20.58
N ASP A 15 13.43 -16.70 -19.36
CA ASP A 15 12.12 -17.34 -19.14
C ASP A 15 10.95 -16.32 -19.20
N GLY A 16 11.26 -15.03 -19.39
CA GLY A 16 10.28 -13.95 -19.38
C GLY A 16 9.84 -13.53 -17.97
N VAL A 17 10.60 -13.89 -16.94
CA VAL A 17 10.34 -13.54 -15.54
C VAL A 17 11.03 -12.23 -15.21
N PHE A 18 10.35 -11.34 -14.47
CA PHE A 18 10.94 -10.08 -14.06
C PHE A 18 12.02 -10.27 -13.00
N LYS A 19 13.16 -9.61 -13.22
CA LYS A 19 14.27 -9.46 -12.27
C LYS A 19 14.65 -7.98 -12.14
N VAL A 20 15.40 -7.66 -11.10
CA VAL A 20 16.05 -6.36 -10.95
C VAL A 20 17.49 -6.50 -11.43
N VAL A 21 17.89 -5.64 -12.34
CA VAL A 21 19.28 -5.47 -12.78
C VAL A 21 19.80 -4.15 -12.26
N TYR A 22 21.05 -4.15 -11.81
CA TYR A 22 21.75 -2.96 -11.35
C TYR A 22 23.22 -3.09 -11.76
N ASP A 23 23.85 -1.97 -12.06
CA ASP A 23 25.29 -1.87 -12.26
C ASP A 23 25.84 -0.69 -11.45
N ASP A 24 27.16 -0.60 -11.31
CA ASP A 24 27.82 0.47 -10.52
C ASP A 24 27.77 1.83 -11.23
N ASP A 25 27.41 1.88 -12.52
CA ASP A 25 27.33 3.07 -13.36
C ASP A 25 25.88 3.62 -13.48
N MET A 26 24.88 2.90 -12.95
CA MET A 26 23.48 3.30 -12.99
C MET A 26 23.24 4.48 -12.06
N GLU A 27 22.76 5.59 -12.64
CA GLU A 27 22.22 6.72 -11.89
C GLU A 27 20.92 6.30 -11.21
N GLY A 28 21.03 5.75 -10.01
CA GLY A 28 19.94 5.09 -9.30
C GLY A 28 18.92 6.02 -8.64
N VAL A 29 19.14 7.32 -8.67
CA VAL A 29 18.29 8.32 -8.02
C VAL A 29 18.28 9.59 -8.85
N GLU A 30 17.12 9.93 -9.43
CA GLU A 30 16.92 11.24 -10.04
C GLU A 30 16.62 12.26 -8.94
N VAL A 31 17.41 13.34 -8.89
CA VAL A 31 17.21 14.49 -7.99
C VAL A 31 16.76 15.69 -8.80
N ALA A 32 15.57 16.20 -8.49
CA ALA A 32 15.05 17.44 -9.05
C ALA A 32 14.99 18.54 -7.98
N GLU A 33 15.40 19.76 -8.35
CA GLU A 33 15.30 20.98 -7.55
C GLU A 33 14.12 21.84 -8.05
N ALA A 34 13.22 22.25 -7.17
CA ALA A 34 12.09 23.13 -7.51
C ALA A 34 11.99 24.34 -6.56
N VAL A 35 11.39 25.43 -7.09
CA VAL A 35 11.39 26.79 -6.52
C VAL A 35 10.00 27.20 -6.00
N ASP A 36 10.03 27.80 -4.81
CA ASP A 36 9.03 28.58 -4.05
C ASP A 36 7.59 28.06 -4.01
N VAL A 37 7.23 27.45 -2.87
CA VAL A 37 5.89 26.93 -2.60
C VAL A 37 5.24 27.70 -1.47
N ALA A 38 4.72 28.88 -1.78
CA ALA A 38 3.78 29.56 -0.91
C ALA A 38 2.40 28.89 -1.02
N GLU A 39 1.94 28.31 0.10
CA GLU A 39 0.62 27.67 0.34
C GLU A 39 0.45 26.20 -0.09
N LEU A 40 0.91 25.28 0.79
CA LEU A 40 0.59 23.83 0.77
C LEU A 40 -0.54 23.43 1.74
N THR A 41 -1.12 24.37 2.48
CA THR A 41 -2.01 24.10 3.62
C THR A 41 -3.50 24.38 3.38
N ALA A 42 -3.90 24.79 2.17
CA ALA A 42 -5.30 25.05 1.78
C ALA A 42 -5.94 23.85 1.03
N GLU A 43 -7.26 23.90 0.76
CA GLU A 43 -8.02 22.87 0.02
C GLU A 43 -7.42 22.56 -1.37
N GLU A 44 -6.69 23.49 -1.98
CA GLU A 44 -5.96 23.32 -3.23
C GLU A 44 -4.61 22.58 -3.07
N GLY A 45 -4.19 22.29 -1.83
CA GLY A 45 -2.90 21.70 -1.50
C GLY A 45 -2.70 20.31 -2.09
N PHE A 46 -3.75 19.49 -2.26
CA PHE A 46 -3.64 18.15 -2.84
C PHE A 46 -3.13 18.16 -4.29
N SER A 47 -3.56 19.13 -5.10
CA SER A 47 -3.07 19.28 -6.47
C SER A 47 -1.60 19.68 -6.47
N ARG A 48 -1.20 20.57 -5.56
CA ARG A 48 0.19 21.03 -5.40
C ARG A 48 1.12 19.97 -4.81
N PHE A 49 0.62 19.04 -3.99
CA PHE A 49 1.42 17.90 -3.50
C PHE A 49 1.98 17.06 -4.64
N LYS A 50 1.27 16.96 -5.77
CA LYS A 50 1.75 16.21 -6.94
C LYS A 50 3.01 16.84 -7.57
N GLU A 51 3.19 18.15 -7.43
CA GLU A 51 4.37 18.87 -7.93
C GLU A 51 5.62 18.59 -7.07
N LEU A 52 5.42 18.11 -5.84
CA LEU A 52 6.50 17.74 -4.91
C LEU A 52 6.95 16.29 -5.06
N LEU A 53 6.28 15.49 -5.89
CA LEU A 53 6.54 14.07 -6.04
C LEU A 53 7.17 13.79 -7.41
N PRO A 54 8.34 13.12 -7.45
CA PRO A 54 8.85 12.63 -8.72
C PRO A 54 7.90 11.53 -9.26
N TYR A 55 7.98 11.28 -10.56
CA TYR A 55 7.27 10.16 -11.22
C TYR A 55 5.75 10.11 -10.96
N ASN A 56 5.10 11.25 -10.70
CA ASN A 56 3.64 11.31 -10.62
C ASN A 56 3.01 10.90 -11.97
N GLY A 57 2.12 9.90 -11.96
CA GLY A 57 1.49 9.35 -13.17
C GLY A 57 2.35 8.34 -13.94
N VAL A 58 3.51 7.96 -13.43
CA VAL A 58 4.39 6.94 -14.03
C VAL A 58 3.93 5.54 -13.60
N LEU A 59 3.84 4.62 -14.55
CA LEU A 59 3.44 3.23 -14.31
C LEU A 59 4.62 2.38 -13.83
N ASN A 60 4.35 1.31 -13.06
CA ASN A 60 5.39 0.38 -12.62
C ASN A 60 6.18 -0.25 -13.79
N LEU A 61 5.58 -0.41 -14.98
CA LEU A 61 6.26 -0.98 -16.15
C LEU A 61 7.38 -0.07 -16.68
N GLU A 62 7.31 1.23 -16.42
CA GLU A 62 8.37 2.19 -16.76
C GLU A 62 9.67 1.93 -16.00
N GLY A 63 9.64 1.08 -14.96
CA GLY A 63 10.84 0.53 -14.34
C GLY A 63 11.74 -0.25 -15.31
N LEU A 64 11.27 -0.64 -16.50
CA LEU A 64 12.12 -1.19 -17.58
C LEU A 64 13.12 -0.17 -18.14
N GLN A 65 12.81 1.12 -18.04
CA GLN A 65 13.61 2.20 -18.64
C GLN A 65 14.16 3.16 -17.58
N ARG A 66 13.47 3.29 -16.45
CA ARG A 66 13.76 4.24 -15.37
C ARG A 66 14.26 3.53 -14.11
N PRO A 67 15.06 4.23 -13.27
CA PRO A 67 15.40 3.77 -11.92
C PRO A 67 14.16 3.40 -11.09
N LEU A 68 14.31 2.44 -10.18
CA LEU A 68 13.23 1.96 -9.32
C LEU A 68 12.95 2.84 -8.10
N LEU A 69 13.78 3.85 -7.87
CA LEU A 69 13.60 4.93 -6.91
C LEU A 69 13.93 6.28 -7.57
N ALA A 70 13.11 7.30 -7.30
CA ALA A 70 13.39 8.69 -7.61
C ALA A 70 13.15 9.56 -6.38
N VAL A 71 13.97 10.60 -6.19
CA VAL A 71 13.94 11.45 -4.99
C VAL A 71 13.98 12.92 -5.40
N GLN A 72 12.88 13.64 -5.21
CA GLN A 72 12.83 15.06 -5.46
C GLN A 72 13.12 15.85 -4.19
N ILE A 73 13.98 16.85 -4.26
CA ILE A 73 14.30 17.76 -3.15
C ILE A 73 13.82 19.15 -3.51
N THR A 74 12.75 19.59 -2.85
CA THR A 74 12.14 20.90 -3.11
C THR A 74 12.43 21.86 -1.98
N LYS A 75 13.11 22.97 -2.29
CA LYS A 75 13.39 24.02 -1.31
C LYS A 75 12.15 24.87 -1.11
N LEU A 76 11.68 24.92 0.14
CA LEU A 76 10.57 25.78 0.57
C LEU A 76 11.13 27.08 1.15
N LYS A 77 10.26 28.08 1.34
CA LYS A 77 10.64 29.37 1.93
C LYS A 77 11.29 29.23 3.31
N ASP A 78 10.80 28.28 4.10
CA ASP A 78 11.16 28.05 5.49
C ASP A 78 11.56 26.59 5.78
N GLY A 79 11.82 25.79 4.74
CA GLY A 79 12.13 24.37 4.93
C GLY A 79 12.49 23.62 3.65
N LEU A 80 12.39 22.30 3.73
CA LEU A 80 12.66 21.37 2.63
C LEU A 80 11.51 20.37 2.54
N ALA A 81 11.01 20.11 1.34
CA ALA A 81 10.15 18.96 1.05
C ALA A 81 10.95 17.92 0.28
N MET A 82 10.78 16.66 0.68
CA MET A 82 11.39 15.51 0.02
C MET A 82 10.28 14.60 -0.51
N GLY A 83 10.18 14.50 -1.82
CA GLY A 83 9.27 13.58 -2.51
C GLY A 83 9.99 12.31 -2.90
N LEU A 84 9.37 11.16 -2.66
CA LEU A 84 9.92 9.87 -3.07
C LEU A 84 8.90 9.15 -3.95
N ALA A 85 9.39 8.56 -5.03
CA ALA A 85 8.64 7.60 -5.83
C ALA A 85 9.45 6.32 -5.94
N PHE A 86 8.79 5.18 -5.72
CA PHE A 86 9.42 3.87 -5.80
C PHE A 86 8.52 2.90 -6.56
N ASN A 87 9.13 1.94 -7.24
CA ASN A 87 8.37 0.95 -8.00
C ASN A 87 7.76 -0.11 -7.08
N HIS A 88 6.43 -0.10 -6.94
CA HIS A 88 5.73 -0.99 -6.01
C HIS A 88 5.82 -2.48 -6.45
N ALA A 89 6.23 -2.79 -7.69
CA ALA A 89 6.47 -4.17 -8.10
C ALA A 89 7.60 -4.83 -7.29
N ILE A 90 8.58 -4.05 -6.83
CA ILE A 90 9.73 -4.59 -6.09
C ILE A 90 9.61 -4.47 -4.58
N ILE A 91 8.89 -3.49 -4.02
CA ILE A 91 8.83 -3.28 -2.57
C ILE A 91 7.44 -2.83 -2.11
N ASP A 92 7.10 -3.17 -0.87
CA ASP A 92 5.91 -2.67 -0.16
C ASP A 92 6.23 -1.47 0.75
N GLY A 93 5.19 -0.90 1.37
CA GLY A 93 5.34 0.22 2.30
C GLY A 93 6.25 -0.09 3.50
N THR A 94 6.23 -1.32 4.02
CA THR A 94 7.11 -1.74 5.13
C THR A 94 8.58 -1.66 4.72
N SER A 95 8.90 -2.17 3.52
CA SER A 95 10.25 -2.10 2.95
C SER A 95 10.68 -0.66 2.67
N MET A 96 9.78 0.17 2.13
CA MET A 96 10.09 1.58 1.89
C MET A 96 10.38 2.32 3.20
N TRP A 97 9.61 2.05 4.26
CA TRP A 97 9.86 2.63 5.58
C TRP A 97 11.21 2.20 6.16
N HIS A 98 11.61 0.94 5.94
CA HIS A 98 12.93 0.43 6.35
C HIS A 98 14.06 1.17 5.63
N PHE A 99 13.94 1.42 4.33
CA PHE A 99 14.89 2.24 3.58
C PHE A 99 14.97 3.67 4.12
N MET A 100 13.83 4.36 4.28
CA MET A 100 13.81 5.75 4.76
C MET A 100 14.38 5.89 6.17
N SER A 101 14.06 4.95 7.07
CA SER A 101 14.59 4.94 8.44
C SER A 101 16.11 4.72 8.45
N SER A 102 16.61 3.83 7.58
CA SER A 102 18.04 3.57 7.43
C SER A 102 18.76 4.78 6.84
N TRP A 103 18.18 5.42 5.83
CA TRP A 103 18.74 6.65 5.24
C TRP A 103 18.81 7.78 6.28
N ALA A 104 17.73 7.98 7.06
CA ALA A 104 17.71 8.95 8.14
C ALA A 104 18.77 8.65 9.22
N ALA A 105 19.01 7.38 9.56
CA ALA A 105 20.06 7.01 10.52
C ALA A 105 21.46 7.38 10.01
N ILE A 106 21.76 7.10 8.73
CA ILE A 106 23.03 7.49 8.10
C ILE A 106 23.19 9.03 8.09
N CYS A 107 22.14 9.77 7.73
CA CYS A 107 22.16 11.24 7.78
C CYS A 107 22.38 11.78 9.21
N ASN A 108 22.00 11.02 10.24
CA ASN A 108 22.24 11.34 11.65
C ASN A 108 23.60 10.84 12.17
N GLY A 109 24.52 10.43 11.29
CA GLY A 109 25.90 10.11 11.63
C GLY A 109 26.18 8.65 11.97
N TYR A 110 25.23 7.73 11.70
CA TYR A 110 25.54 6.30 11.77
C TYR A 110 26.57 5.93 10.71
N SER A 111 27.57 5.12 11.09
CA SER A 111 28.63 4.67 10.18
C SER A 111 28.17 3.59 9.19
N SER A 112 27.06 2.93 9.47
CA SER A 112 26.44 1.90 8.64
C SER A 112 24.94 1.84 8.88
N VAL A 113 24.21 1.15 8.01
CA VAL A 113 22.78 0.92 8.18
C VAL A 113 22.57 0.10 9.46
N PRO A 114 21.60 0.47 10.33
CA PRO A 114 21.39 -0.23 11.60
C PRO A 114 20.91 -1.68 11.44
N VAL A 115 20.03 -1.93 10.46
CA VAL A 115 19.47 -3.25 10.18
C VAL A 115 19.56 -3.49 8.67
N PRO A 116 20.45 -4.38 8.20
CA PRO A 116 20.55 -4.66 6.77
C PRO A 116 19.26 -5.28 6.21
N PRO A 117 18.89 -4.98 4.95
CA PRO A 117 17.74 -5.60 4.30
C PRO A 117 17.98 -7.08 4.04
N PHE A 118 16.96 -7.90 4.30
CA PHE A 118 16.94 -9.31 3.95
C PHE A 118 16.36 -9.47 2.55
N LEU A 119 17.20 -9.86 1.58
CA LEU A 119 16.92 -9.76 0.14
C LEU A 119 16.47 -11.08 -0.52
N GLU A 120 16.35 -12.17 0.25
CA GLU A 120 16.02 -13.51 -0.27
C GLU A 120 14.56 -13.63 -0.74
N ARG A 121 14.27 -13.18 -1.96
CA ARG A 121 12.92 -13.16 -2.55
C ARG A 121 12.27 -14.55 -2.64
N THR A 122 13.08 -15.58 -2.87
CA THR A 122 12.62 -16.98 -2.99
C THR A 122 12.01 -17.52 -1.70
N LYS A 123 12.34 -16.92 -0.54
CA LYS A 123 11.74 -17.26 0.76
C LYS A 123 10.31 -16.76 0.89
N ALA A 124 9.98 -15.65 0.24
CA ALA A 124 8.61 -15.13 0.20
C ALA A 124 7.77 -15.90 -0.83
N ARG A 125 8.37 -16.17 -1.99
CA ARG A 125 7.76 -16.99 -3.04
C ARG A 125 8.85 -17.55 -3.95
N ASN A 126 8.88 -18.88 -4.11
CA ASN A 126 9.82 -19.54 -5.01
C ASN A 126 9.25 -19.80 -6.42
N THR A 127 7.97 -19.45 -6.65
CA THR A 127 7.36 -19.60 -7.97
C THR A 127 7.87 -18.53 -8.92
N ARG A 128 8.45 -18.96 -10.03
CA ARG A 128 8.83 -18.12 -11.17
C ARG A 128 7.63 -17.99 -12.10
N VAL A 129 7.18 -16.76 -12.30
CA VAL A 129 5.99 -16.48 -13.10
C VAL A 129 6.33 -15.60 -14.28
N LYS A 130 6.06 -16.12 -15.48
CA LYS A 130 6.18 -15.36 -16.72
C LYS A 130 5.00 -14.41 -16.81
N LEU A 131 5.29 -13.11 -16.83
CA LEU A 131 4.26 -12.09 -16.92
C LEU A 131 4.37 -11.39 -18.27
N ASP A 132 3.48 -11.74 -19.19
CA ASP A 132 3.38 -11.05 -20.47
C ASP A 132 2.48 -9.83 -20.32
N LEU A 133 3.07 -8.74 -19.84
CA LEU A 133 2.42 -7.43 -19.82
C LEU A 133 2.46 -6.89 -21.25
N SER A 134 1.32 -6.89 -21.93
CA SER A 134 1.16 -6.15 -23.18
C SER A 134 1.44 -4.67 -22.92
N GLN A 135 2.02 -3.99 -23.93
CA GLN A 135 2.15 -2.54 -23.86
C GLN A 135 0.77 -1.88 -23.74
N PRO A 136 0.66 -0.67 -23.17
CA PRO A 136 -0.60 -0.07 -22.72
C PRO A 136 -1.73 0.06 -23.77
N SER A 137 -1.46 -0.15 -25.06
CA SER A 137 -2.50 -0.19 -26.10
C SER A 137 -3.51 -1.33 -25.90
N ASP A 138 -3.09 -2.43 -25.25
CA ASP A 138 -3.93 -3.62 -25.02
C ASP A 138 -4.29 -3.81 -23.54
N ALA A 139 -4.01 -2.83 -22.68
CA ALA A 139 -4.46 -2.88 -21.30
C ALA A 139 -6.01 -2.85 -21.29
N PRO A 140 -6.69 -3.80 -20.61
CA PRO A 140 -8.15 -3.81 -20.56
C PRO A 140 -8.67 -2.45 -20.11
N GLU A 141 -9.79 -1.99 -20.68
CA GLU A 141 -10.39 -0.67 -20.41
C GLU A 141 -10.54 -0.38 -18.89
N HIS A 142 -10.56 -1.41 -18.05
CA HIS A 142 -10.57 -1.33 -16.59
C HIS A 142 -9.28 -0.73 -15.97
N ALA A 143 -8.14 -0.79 -16.65
CA ALA A 143 -6.92 -0.08 -16.24
C ALA A 143 -7.03 1.43 -16.51
N ASN A 144 -7.83 1.80 -17.51
CA ASN A 144 -8.17 3.18 -17.87
C ASN A 144 -9.50 3.68 -17.23
N SER A 145 -10.24 2.81 -16.53
CA SER A 145 -11.56 3.15 -15.97
C SER A 145 -11.50 4.06 -14.73
N ALA A 146 -10.31 4.55 -14.35
CA ALA A 146 -10.18 5.54 -13.29
C ALA A 146 -10.73 6.93 -13.69
N SER A 147 -11.12 7.14 -14.96
CA SER A 147 -11.87 8.34 -15.34
C SER A 147 -13.06 8.00 -16.22
N ASN A 148 -14.24 7.80 -15.62
CA ASN A 148 -15.53 8.01 -16.31
C ASN A 148 -15.73 9.51 -16.70
N GLY A 149 -14.67 10.22 -17.11
CA GLY A 149 -14.67 11.67 -17.32
C GLY A 149 -14.84 12.51 -16.05
N LEU A 150 -15.03 11.89 -14.88
CA LEU A 150 -15.21 12.60 -13.62
C LEU A 150 -13.85 13.00 -13.03
N ALA A 151 -13.65 14.29 -12.83
CA ALA A 151 -12.49 14.83 -12.13
C ALA A 151 -12.57 14.44 -10.64
N LEU A 152 -11.85 13.38 -10.25
CA LEU A 152 -11.69 13.00 -8.86
C LEU A 152 -10.90 14.08 -8.10
N ARG A 153 -11.38 14.45 -6.91
CA ARG A 153 -10.70 15.37 -6.00
C ARG A 153 -10.15 14.60 -4.81
N GLY A 154 -8.89 14.85 -4.47
CA GLY A 154 -8.29 14.36 -3.23
C GLY A 154 -8.55 15.34 -2.10
N GLN A 155 -8.96 14.83 -0.93
CA GLN A 155 -9.18 15.61 0.29
C GLN A 155 -8.54 14.89 1.47
N VAL A 156 -7.88 15.63 2.35
CA VAL A 156 -7.34 15.09 3.61
C VAL A 156 -8.36 15.34 4.73
N PHE A 157 -8.82 14.27 5.37
CA PHE A 157 -9.69 14.35 6.54
C PHE A 157 -8.88 14.14 7.82
N LYS A 158 -8.84 15.16 8.68
CA LYS A 158 -8.12 15.10 9.96
C LYS A 158 -9.09 14.73 11.09
N PHE A 159 -8.77 13.67 11.82
CA PHE A 159 -9.48 13.29 13.04
C PHE A 159 -8.63 13.69 14.25
N SER A 160 -9.21 14.41 15.22
CA SER A 160 -8.54 14.67 16.50
C SER A 160 -8.41 13.38 17.32
N ALA A 161 -7.48 13.35 18.28
CA ALA A 161 -7.35 12.24 19.20
C ALA A 161 -8.67 11.95 19.95
N SER A 162 -9.37 13.00 20.40
CA SER A 162 -10.69 12.88 21.04
C SER A 162 -11.77 12.34 20.11
N ALA A 163 -11.73 12.69 18.82
CA ALA A 163 -12.67 12.14 17.83
C ALA A 163 -12.39 10.64 17.59
N ILE A 164 -11.12 10.26 17.47
CA ILE A 164 -10.69 8.86 17.33
C ILE A 164 -11.12 8.05 18.55
N GLU A 165 -10.89 8.57 19.75
CA GLU A 165 -11.30 7.93 21.00
C GLU A 165 -12.81 7.74 21.06
N ARG A 166 -13.59 8.77 20.72
CA ARG A 166 -15.06 8.65 20.67
C ARG A 166 -15.53 7.63 19.64
N ILE A 167 -14.94 7.59 18.45
CA ILE A 167 -15.25 6.58 17.42
C ILE A 167 -14.96 5.18 17.95
N LYS A 168 -13.79 4.99 18.58
CA LYS A 168 -13.38 3.70 19.15
C LYS A 168 -14.28 3.27 20.30
N THR A 169 -14.63 4.18 21.21
CA THR A 169 -15.55 3.90 22.33
C THR A 169 -16.93 3.51 21.82
N ASN A 170 -17.46 4.23 20.83
CA ASN A 170 -18.77 3.92 20.24
C ASN A 170 -18.77 2.54 19.58
N ALA A 171 -17.75 2.22 18.77
CA ALA A 171 -17.63 0.91 18.14
C ALA A 171 -17.47 -0.25 19.14
N ASN A 172 -17.02 0.05 20.37
CA ASN A 172 -16.86 -0.94 21.44
C ASN A 172 -18.00 -0.97 22.45
N ALA A 173 -18.96 -0.03 22.39
CA ALA A 173 -20.02 0.09 23.39
C ALA A 173 -20.88 -1.18 23.51
N ASN A 174 -21.14 -1.86 22.38
CA ASN A 174 -21.92 -3.09 22.32
C ASN A 174 -21.10 -4.31 21.87
N ALA A 175 -19.77 -4.21 21.79
CA ALA A 175 -18.92 -5.31 21.31
C ALA A 175 -19.08 -6.57 22.19
N ASN A 176 -19.35 -6.39 23.49
CA ASN A 176 -19.57 -7.50 24.42
C ASN A 176 -20.88 -8.27 24.18
N ALA A 177 -21.86 -7.72 23.46
CA ALA A 177 -23.12 -8.41 23.18
C ALA A 177 -23.04 -9.34 21.95
N THR A 178 -22.02 -9.15 21.10
CA THR A 178 -21.85 -9.88 19.83
C THR A 178 -20.51 -10.62 19.74
N ALA A 179 -19.58 -10.38 20.66
CA ALA A 179 -18.31 -11.10 20.74
C ALA A 179 -18.49 -12.52 21.28
N THR A 180 -17.82 -13.49 20.65
CA THR A 180 -17.46 -14.73 21.34
C THR A 180 -16.61 -14.36 22.57
N ALA A 181 -16.71 -15.11 23.67
CA ALA A 181 -16.07 -14.81 24.96
C ALA A 181 -14.53 -14.60 24.89
N THR A 182 -13.90 -14.84 23.74
CA THR A 182 -12.47 -14.74 23.44
C THR A 182 -12.06 -13.46 22.71
N ALA A 183 -12.98 -12.68 22.13
CA ALA A 183 -12.63 -11.56 21.28
C ALA A 183 -12.51 -10.25 22.09
N GLY A 184 -11.32 -9.66 22.13
CA GLY A 184 -11.06 -8.37 22.80
C GLY A 184 -11.74 -7.17 22.13
N PRO A 185 -11.49 -5.93 22.60
CA PRO A 185 -12.06 -4.72 22.01
C PRO A 185 -11.52 -4.44 20.59
N PHE A 186 -12.30 -3.76 19.75
CA PHE A 186 -11.89 -3.34 18.42
C PHE A 186 -10.71 -2.37 18.49
N SER A 187 -9.75 -2.57 17.59
CA SER A 187 -8.60 -1.68 17.45
C SER A 187 -9.03 -0.31 16.91
N THR A 188 -8.13 0.68 17.04
CA THR A 188 -8.34 2.00 16.43
C THR A 188 -8.53 1.89 14.92
N PHE A 189 -7.73 1.03 14.26
CA PHE A 189 -7.85 0.76 12.82
C PHE A 189 -9.22 0.21 12.46
N GLN A 190 -9.69 -0.84 13.17
CA GLN A 190 -11.00 -1.46 12.90
C GLN A 190 -12.14 -0.46 13.09
N SER A 191 -12.11 0.30 14.19
CA SER A 191 -13.17 1.25 14.53
C SER A 191 -13.24 2.43 13.55
N LEU A 192 -12.09 3.04 13.24
CA LEU A 192 -12.03 4.18 12.31
C LEU A 192 -12.34 3.74 10.88
N SER A 193 -11.85 2.57 10.46
CA SER A 193 -12.12 2.02 9.12
C SER A 193 -13.60 1.74 8.92
N ALA A 194 -14.27 1.15 9.91
CA ALA A 194 -15.72 0.93 9.86
C ALA A 194 -16.49 2.25 9.77
N HIS A 195 -16.09 3.25 10.56
CA HIS A 195 -16.69 4.58 10.52
C HIS A 195 -16.55 5.25 9.15
N VAL A 196 -15.34 5.20 8.55
CA VAL A 196 -15.07 5.72 7.21
C VAL A 196 -15.81 4.91 6.14
N TRP A 197 -15.87 3.60 6.25
CA TRP A 197 -16.58 2.74 5.29
C TRP A 197 -18.08 3.06 5.25
N GLN A 198 -18.71 3.29 6.41
CA GLN A 198 -20.09 3.77 6.48
C GLN A 198 -20.25 5.15 5.83
N ALA A 199 -19.34 6.09 6.10
CA ALA A 199 -19.37 7.42 5.51
C ALA A 199 -19.22 7.40 3.98
N VAL A 200 -18.27 6.62 3.47
CA VAL A 200 -18.05 6.44 2.02
C VAL A 200 -19.25 5.75 1.37
N THR A 201 -19.84 4.75 2.03
CA THR A 201 -21.05 4.07 1.53
C THR A 201 -22.23 5.03 1.42
N ARG A 202 -22.44 5.92 2.41
CA ARG A 202 -23.46 7.00 2.32
C ARG A 202 -23.15 7.99 1.20
N ALA A 203 -21.91 8.46 1.12
CA ALA A 203 -21.50 9.48 0.15
C ALA A 203 -21.58 9.01 -1.30
N ARG A 204 -21.52 7.70 -1.54
CA ARG A 204 -21.71 7.07 -2.85
C ARG A 204 -23.17 6.86 -3.23
N GLU A 205 -24.11 7.14 -2.31
CA GLU A 205 -25.55 6.98 -2.53
C GLU A 205 -25.94 5.58 -3.05
N LEU A 206 -25.23 4.55 -2.56
CA LEU A 206 -25.48 3.17 -2.96
C LEU A 206 -26.89 2.73 -2.55
N GLY A 207 -27.57 2.01 -3.45
CA GLY A 207 -28.86 1.39 -3.18
C GLY A 207 -28.73 0.31 -2.09
N PRO A 208 -29.81 -0.01 -1.35
CA PRO A 208 -29.73 -0.95 -0.23
C PRO A 208 -29.21 -2.36 -0.60
N THR A 209 -29.42 -2.77 -1.85
CA THR A 209 -28.98 -4.06 -2.43
C THR A 209 -27.62 -4.00 -3.09
N ASP A 210 -27.03 -2.81 -3.25
CA ASP A 210 -25.72 -2.66 -3.89
C ASP A 210 -24.62 -3.18 -2.96
N TYR A 211 -23.56 -3.71 -3.56
CA TYR A 211 -22.39 -4.15 -2.80
C TYR A 211 -21.46 -2.98 -2.51
N THR A 212 -20.95 -2.95 -1.28
CA THR A 212 -19.83 -2.10 -0.88
C THR A 212 -18.68 -3.00 -0.41
N VAL A 213 -17.46 -2.65 -0.80
CA VAL A 213 -16.26 -3.46 -0.56
C VAL A 213 -15.28 -2.66 0.28
N PHE A 214 -14.87 -3.23 1.41
CA PHE A 214 -13.72 -2.76 2.18
C PHE A 214 -12.49 -3.56 1.77
N MET A 215 -11.39 -2.88 1.48
CA MET A 215 -10.11 -3.48 1.13
C MET A 215 -9.04 -2.98 2.10
N VAL A 216 -8.22 -3.90 2.60
CA VAL A 216 -7.02 -3.59 3.39
C VAL A 216 -5.86 -4.45 2.93
N PHE A 217 -4.67 -3.86 2.82
CA PHE A 217 -3.44 -4.63 2.62
C PHE A 217 -2.91 -5.08 3.98
N ALA A 218 -2.75 -6.39 4.17
CA ALA A 218 -2.14 -6.94 5.37
C ALA A 218 -0.65 -7.20 5.13
N ASP A 219 0.19 -6.81 6.10
CA ASP A 219 1.58 -7.27 6.17
C ASP A 219 1.59 -8.75 6.56
N CYS A 220 2.13 -9.58 5.68
CA CYS A 220 2.16 -11.03 5.82
C CYS A 220 3.44 -11.53 6.49
N ARG A 221 4.45 -10.68 6.77
CA ARG A 221 5.74 -11.10 7.36
C ARG A 221 5.59 -11.97 8.61
N LYS A 222 4.71 -11.58 9.53
CA LYS A 222 4.43 -12.30 10.78
C LYS A 222 3.33 -13.36 10.65
N ARG A 223 2.70 -13.46 9.48
CA ARG A 223 1.53 -14.32 9.24
C ARG A 223 1.87 -15.59 8.47
N VAL A 224 2.94 -15.58 7.68
CA VAL A 224 3.45 -16.77 6.99
C VAL A 224 4.13 -17.72 7.98
N ASP A 225 4.21 -19.00 7.63
CA ASP A 225 4.90 -20.03 8.40
C ASP A 225 5.99 -20.71 7.52
N PRO A 226 7.28 -20.62 7.89
CA PRO A 226 7.82 -19.87 9.02
C PRO A 226 7.72 -18.35 8.83
N PRO A 227 7.65 -17.54 9.92
CA PRO A 227 7.63 -16.09 9.83
C PRO A 227 8.85 -15.52 9.08
N MET A 228 8.59 -14.52 8.25
CA MET A 228 9.63 -13.79 7.53
C MET A 228 10.32 -12.77 8.46
N PRO A 229 11.64 -12.55 8.35
CA PRO A 229 12.30 -11.47 9.07
C PRO A 229 11.63 -10.12 8.81
N GLU A 230 11.54 -9.26 9.83
CA GLU A 230 10.99 -7.90 9.68
C GLU A 230 11.79 -7.07 8.67
N SER A 231 13.09 -7.36 8.52
CA SER A 231 13.98 -6.74 7.54
C SER A 231 13.79 -7.26 6.10
N TYR A 232 12.86 -8.19 5.84
CA TYR A 232 12.57 -8.63 4.47
C TYR A 232 12.19 -7.44 3.60
N PHE A 233 13.01 -7.23 2.58
CA PHE A 233 12.94 -6.07 1.71
C PHE A 233 12.35 -6.49 0.37
N GLY A 234 11.03 -6.39 0.30
CA GLY A 234 10.22 -6.83 -0.81
C GLY A 234 8.73 -6.74 -0.51
N ASN A 235 7.89 -7.07 -1.50
CA ASN A 235 6.46 -7.21 -1.27
C ASN A 235 6.17 -8.49 -0.49
N LEU A 236 5.63 -8.35 0.73
CA LEU A 236 5.00 -9.45 1.46
C LEU A 236 3.69 -8.96 2.05
N ILE A 237 2.82 -8.50 1.15
CA ILE A 237 1.48 -8.01 1.46
C ILE A 237 0.45 -8.77 0.64
N GLN A 238 -0.75 -8.91 1.19
CA GLN A 238 -1.90 -9.39 0.43
C GLN A 238 -3.12 -8.51 0.71
N ALA A 239 -3.90 -8.24 -0.34
CA ALA A 239 -5.15 -7.50 -0.24
C ALA A 239 -6.24 -8.39 0.37
N ILE A 240 -6.86 -7.96 1.46
CA ILE A 240 -8.00 -8.60 2.08
C ILE A 240 -9.24 -7.81 1.68
N PHE A 241 -10.21 -8.49 1.10
CA PHE A 241 -11.48 -7.90 0.68
C PHE A 241 -12.59 -8.37 1.60
N ARG A 242 -13.46 -7.44 2.00
CA ARG A 242 -14.70 -7.75 2.69
C ARG A 242 -15.86 -7.07 1.96
N VAL A 243 -16.79 -7.88 1.48
CA VAL A 243 -17.99 -7.43 0.78
C VAL A 243 -19.16 -7.41 1.75
N SER A 244 -20.02 -6.40 1.65
CA SER A 244 -21.30 -6.36 2.35
C SER A 244 -22.34 -5.61 1.50
N GLY A 245 -23.62 -5.82 1.78
CA GLY A 245 -24.67 -4.98 1.21
C GLY A 245 -24.61 -3.58 1.82
N ALA A 246 -24.75 -2.54 1.00
CA ALA A 246 -24.74 -1.16 1.47
C ALA A 246 -25.83 -0.92 2.53
N GLY A 247 -27.03 -1.48 2.34
CA GLY A 247 -28.10 -1.42 3.33
C GLY A 247 -27.69 -1.99 4.70
N LEU A 248 -26.96 -3.11 4.74
CA LEU A 248 -26.48 -3.69 5.99
C LEU A 248 -25.47 -2.79 6.69
N ILE A 249 -24.53 -2.20 5.94
CA ILE A 249 -23.52 -1.29 6.48
C ILE A 249 -24.16 -0.01 7.03
N LEU A 250 -25.21 0.51 6.38
CA LEU A 250 -25.86 1.76 6.75
C LEU A 250 -26.93 1.61 7.84
N SER A 251 -27.62 0.47 7.89
CA SER A 251 -28.67 0.21 8.88
C SER A 251 -28.16 -0.36 10.20
N ASN A 252 -26.90 -0.80 10.26
CA ASN A 252 -26.30 -1.31 11.49
C ASN A 252 -25.34 -0.29 12.14
N PRO A 253 -25.16 -0.38 13.46
CA PRO A 253 -24.12 0.37 14.18
C PRO A 253 -22.70 0.08 13.68
N THR A 254 -21.75 0.97 14.00
CA THR A 254 -20.35 0.88 13.52
C THR A 254 -19.65 -0.42 13.96
N GLU A 255 -20.04 -1.01 15.09
CA GLU A 255 -19.53 -2.32 15.54
C GLU A 255 -19.76 -3.44 14.52
N PHE A 256 -20.84 -3.40 13.73
CA PHE A 256 -21.09 -4.40 12.69
C PHE A 256 -19.98 -4.36 11.63
N GLY A 257 -19.70 -3.17 11.08
CA GLY A 257 -18.61 -2.99 10.12
C GLY A 257 -17.24 -3.34 10.72
N ALA A 258 -17.00 -2.97 11.98
CA ALA A 258 -15.76 -3.30 12.68
C ALA A 258 -15.58 -4.82 12.87
N GLY A 259 -16.67 -5.53 13.16
CA GLY A 259 -16.73 -6.99 13.22
C GLY A 259 -16.37 -7.66 11.91
N LEU A 260 -16.96 -7.20 10.79
CA LEU A 260 -16.64 -7.69 9.45
C LEU A 260 -15.16 -7.49 9.10
N ILE A 261 -14.59 -6.32 9.45
CA ILE A 261 -13.18 -6.01 9.22
C ILE A 261 -12.28 -6.90 10.08
N ARG A 262 -12.64 -7.10 11.36
CA ARG A 262 -11.90 -7.99 12.27
C ARG A 262 -11.84 -9.41 11.73
N GLU A 263 -13.00 -9.99 11.40
CA GLU A 263 -13.10 -11.35 10.89
C GLU A 263 -12.24 -11.54 9.63
N ALA A 264 -12.29 -10.57 8.70
CA ALA A 264 -11.46 -10.60 7.50
C ALA A 264 -9.96 -10.56 7.81
N ILE A 265 -9.53 -9.77 8.81
CA ILE A 265 -8.12 -9.67 9.21
C ILE A 265 -7.66 -10.91 9.97
N GLU A 266 -8.48 -11.47 10.86
CA GLU A 266 -8.14 -12.62 11.70
C GLU A 266 -8.12 -13.92 10.90
N SER A 267 -9.02 -14.07 9.92
CA SER A 267 -9.03 -15.22 9.00
C SER A 267 -7.85 -15.23 8.02
N HIS A 268 -7.12 -14.13 7.88
CA HIS A 268 -5.96 -14.03 6.98
C HIS A 268 -4.67 -14.55 7.64
N ASN A 269 -4.64 -15.84 7.95
CA ASN A 269 -3.53 -16.56 8.57
C ASN A 269 -2.60 -17.21 7.52
N ALA A 270 -1.60 -17.99 7.97
CA ALA A 270 -0.63 -18.67 7.10
C ALA A 270 -1.30 -19.53 6.03
N GLU A 271 -2.25 -20.38 6.43
CA GLU A 271 -2.99 -21.28 5.53
C GLU A 271 -3.76 -20.48 4.46
N ALA A 272 -4.44 -19.41 4.84
CA ALA A 272 -5.16 -18.55 3.90
C ALA A 272 -4.22 -17.84 2.90
N ILE A 273 -3.02 -17.46 3.33
CA ILE A 273 -1.99 -16.84 2.49
C ILE A 273 -1.44 -17.87 1.48
N GLU A 274 -1.11 -19.07 1.96
CA GLU A 274 -0.58 -20.17 1.14
C GLU A 274 -1.59 -20.61 0.09
N LYS A 275 -2.83 -20.89 0.50
CA LYS A 275 -3.91 -21.25 -0.42
C LYS A 275 -4.09 -20.23 -1.54
N ARG A 276 -4.07 -18.93 -1.22
CA ARG A 276 -4.17 -17.88 -2.25
C ARG A 276 -2.97 -17.87 -3.20
N ASN A 277 -1.77 -18.13 -2.68
CA ASN A 277 -0.58 -18.22 -3.52
C ASN A 277 -0.67 -19.42 -4.47
N GLU A 278 -1.21 -20.55 -4.02
CA GLU A 278 -1.44 -21.75 -4.83
C GLU A 278 -2.50 -21.50 -5.92
N GLU A 279 -3.66 -20.93 -5.57
CA GLU A 279 -4.72 -20.59 -6.53
C GLU A 279 -4.18 -19.70 -7.66
N TRP A 280 -3.46 -18.63 -7.31
CA TRP A 280 -2.89 -17.73 -8.32
C TRP A 280 -1.82 -18.40 -9.19
N CYS A 281 -1.04 -19.33 -8.63
CA CYS A 281 -0.09 -20.11 -9.43
C CYS A 281 -0.81 -21.10 -10.35
N GLY A 282 -1.80 -21.82 -9.84
CA GLY A 282 -2.56 -22.82 -10.58
C GLY A 282 -3.29 -22.22 -11.78
N ASP A 283 -3.87 -21.03 -11.61
CA ASP A 283 -4.61 -20.32 -12.66
C ASP A 283 -3.71 -19.85 -13.83
N GLN A 284 -2.40 -19.68 -13.61
CA GLN A 284 -1.47 -19.26 -14.67
C GLN A 284 -0.79 -20.41 -15.42
N PHE A 285 -0.80 -21.62 -14.85
CA PHE A 285 -0.18 -22.81 -15.45
C PHE A 285 -1.21 -23.89 -15.86
N GLY A 286 -2.51 -23.56 -15.83
CA GLY A 286 -3.62 -24.47 -16.13
C GLY A 286 -4.30 -24.22 -17.48
N SER A 287 -3.69 -24.70 -18.57
CA SER A 287 -4.35 -25.36 -19.73
C SER A 287 -3.32 -25.99 -20.65
#